data_AF-A0A358XTX8-F1
#
_entry.id   AF-A0A358XTX8-F1
#
_cell.length_a   1.000
_cell.length_b   1.000
_cell.length_c   1.000
_cell.angle_alpha   90.00
_cell.angle_beta   90.00
_cell.angle_gamma   90.00
#
_symmetry.space_group_name_H-M   'P 1'
#
loop_
_entity.id
_entity.type
_entity.pdbx_description
1 polymer ?
#
loop_
_entity_poly.entity_id
_entity_poly.type
_entity_poly.pdbx_seq_one_letter_code
_entity_poly.pdbx_strand_id
1 'polypeptide(L)'
;DNDSLFDHFGDEWTLLSFDEEIEAKAAILEEATRREIAVLDLVLSNHDIRDLYGAGMVLVRPDQIIGWRGSDCANPVELWQLLMGQRD
;
A
#
# COMPACT_ATOMS: atom_id res chain seq x y z
N ASP A 1 3.69 -1.83 24.15
CA ASP A 1 4.52 -1.26 23.07
C ASP A 1 3.87 -0.02 22.52
N ASN A 2 4.67 1.03 22.36
CA ASN A 2 4.24 2.40 22.07
C ASN A 2 4.67 2.82 20.65
N ASP A 3 4.86 1.83 19.76
CA ASP A 3 5.16 2.08 18.34
C ASP A 3 3.88 2.57 17.66
N SER A 4 3.97 3.77 17.11
CA SER A 4 2.95 4.35 16.27
C SER A 4 3.00 3.72 14.89
N LEU A 5 1.87 3.69 14.18
CA LEU A 5 1.84 3.29 12.78
C LEU A 5 2.85 4.08 11.92
N PHE A 6 3.07 5.36 12.28
CA PHE A 6 4.00 6.24 11.60
C PHE A 6 5.47 5.84 11.77
N ASP A 7 5.82 5.12 12.83
CA ASP A 7 7.19 4.66 13.08
C ASP A 7 7.59 3.53 12.11
N HIS A 8 6.61 2.92 11.43
CA HIS A 8 6.84 1.92 10.40
C HIS A 8 7.00 2.50 8.98
N PHE A 9 6.67 3.78 8.78
CA PHE A 9 6.87 4.42 7.47
C PHE A 9 8.32 4.88 7.31
N GLY A 10 8.85 4.77 6.10
CA GLY A 10 10.24 5.10 5.80
C GLY A 10 10.39 5.84 4.47
N ASP A 11 11.60 5.81 3.92
CA ASP A 11 11.96 6.45 2.65
C ASP A 11 11.39 5.72 1.41
N GLU A 12 10.74 4.58 1.64
CA GLU A 12 10.11 3.73 0.63
C GLU A 12 8.58 3.85 0.65
N TRP A 13 7.92 3.28 -0.36
CA TRP A 13 6.47 3.14 -0.30
C TRP A 13 6.09 2.13 0.79
N THR A 14 4.91 2.25 1.38
CA THR A 14 4.37 1.24 2.28
C THR A 14 3.02 0.76 1.77
N LEU A 15 2.85 -0.56 1.62
CA LEU A 15 1.57 -1.19 1.40
C LEU A 15 1.05 -1.71 2.74
N LEU A 16 0.11 -0.97 3.32
CA LEU A 16 -0.64 -1.41 4.49
C LEU A 16 -1.74 -2.38 4.06
N SER A 17 -1.90 -3.49 4.78
CA SER A 17 -3.01 -4.42 4.59
C SER A 17 -3.55 -4.94 5.91
N PHE A 18 -4.86 -5.21 5.99
CA PHE A 18 -5.53 -5.54 7.26
C PHE A 18 -6.04 -6.99 7.40
N ASP A 19 -6.05 -7.78 6.32
CA ASP A 19 -6.36 -9.23 6.30
C ASP A 19 -6.30 -9.80 4.85
N GLU A 20 -6.86 -11.00 4.62
CA GLU A 20 -7.03 -11.90 3.43
C GLU A 20 -7.01 -11.37 1.98
N GLU A 21 -6.71 -10.10 1.70
CA GLU A 21 -6.58 -9.54 0.35
C GLU A 21 -5.26 -9.96 -0.35
N ILE A 22 -4.93 -11.26 -0.24
CA ILE A 22 -3.65 -11.86 -0.65
C ILE A 22 -3.39 -11.66 -2.15
N GLU A 23 -4.40 -11.86 -3.00
CA GLU A 23 -4.23 -11.79 -4.45
C GLU A 23 -3.98 -10.36 -4.94
N ALA A 24 -4.82 -9.41 -4.52
CA ALA A 24 -4.69 -8.01 -4.92
C ALA A 24 -3.39 -7.40 -4.35
N LYS A 25 -3.04 -7.74 -3.10
CA LYS A 25 -1.77 -7.33 -2.49
C LYS A 25 -0.57 -7.86 -3.27
N ALA A 26 -0.58 -9.16 -3.60
CA ALA A 26 0.50 -9.77 -4.38
C ALA A 26 0.64 -9.10 -5.75
N ALA A 27 -0.46 -8.85 -6.46
CA ALA A 27 -0.44 -8.19 -7.76
C ALA A 27 0.14 -6.77 -7.71
N ILE A 28 -0.18 -5.99 -6.65
CA ILE A 28 0.41 -4.66 -6.43
C ILE A 28 1.93 -4.75 -6.20
N LEU A 29 2.38 -5.68 -5.34
CA LEU A 29 3.79 -5.85 -4.98
C LEU A 29 4.63 -6.42 -6.13
N GLU A 30 4.09 -7.34 -6.92
CA GLU A 30 4.74 -7.89 -8.12
C GLU A 30 5.00 -6.80 -9.15
N GLU A 31 4.01 -5.94 -9.42
CA GLU A 31 4.16 -4.84 -10.37
C GLU A 31 5.14 -3.78 -9.85
N ALA A 32 5.16 -3.51 -8.54
CA ALA A 32 6.15 -2.64 -7.92
C ALA A 32 7.57 -3.19 -8.12
N THR A 33 7.75 -4.49 -7.87
CA THR A 33 9.01 -5.22 -8.07
C THR A 33 9.47 -5.14 -9.52
N ARG A 34 8.56 -5.33 -10.49
CA ARG A 34 8.86 -5.23 -11.93
C ARG A 34 9.33 -3.83 -12.34
N ARG A 35 8.92 -2.79 -11.60
CA ARG A 35 9.32 -1.39 -11.81
C ARG A 35 10.49 -0.94 -10.95
N GLU A 36 11.08 -1.84 -10.16
CA GLU A 36 12.15 -1.52 -9.22
C GLU A 36 11.74 -0.47 -8.16
N ILE A 37 10.45 -0.48 -7.77
CA ILE A 37 9.92 0.37 -6.71
C ILE A 37 10.01 -0.40 -5.38
N ALA A 38 10.72 0.17 -4.41
CA ALA A 38 10.77 -0.37 -3.06
C ALA A 38 9.43 -0.15 -2.35
N VAL A 39 8.84 -1.24 -1.84
CA VAL A 39 7.59 -1.23 -1.09
C VAL A 39 7.75 -2.10 0.16
N LEU A 40 7.57 -1.50 1.32
CA LEU A 40 7.40 -2.21 2.58
C LEU A 40 5.99 -2.81 2.63
N ASP A 41 5.89 -4.15 2.67
CA ASP A 41 4.63 -4.86 2.93
C ASP A 41 4.38 -4.91 4.44
N LEU A 42 3.40 -4.13 4.91
CA LEU A 42 3.03 -4.07 6.33
C LEU A 42 1.62 -4.62 6.54
N VAL A 43 1.55 -5.82 7.12
CA VAL A 43 0.29 -6.49 7.45
C VAL A 43 -0.06 -6.23 8.92
N LEU A 44 -1.26 -5.71 9.16
CA LEU A 44 -1.75 -5.37 10.50
C LEU A 44 -3.02 -6.15 10.82
N SER A 45 -3.06 -6.84 11.95
CA SER A 45 -4.26 -7.58 12.39
C SER A 45 -5.28 -6.73 13.16
N ASN A 46 -5.17 -5.39 13.10
CA ASN A 46 -5.97 -4.48 13.90
C ASN A 46 -7.14 -3.88 13.10
N HIS A 47 -8.36 -4.38 13.36
CA HIS A 47 -9.58 -3.92 12.70
C HIS A 47 -9.93 -2.44 12.96
N ASP A 48 -9.55 -1.88 14.11
CA ASP A 48 -9.82 -0.46 14.40
C ASP A 48 -9.03 0.47 13.45
N ILE A 49 -7.83 0.05 13.06
CA ILE A 49 -7.01 0.78 12.09
C ILE A 49 -7.60 0.63 10.69
N ARG A 50 -8.12 -0.55 10.33
CA ARG A 50 -8.84 -0.76 9.05
C ARG A 50 -10.00 0.22 8.91
N ASP A 51 -10.81 0.36 9.96
CA ASP A 51 -11.96 1.28 9.97
C ASP A 51 -11.53 2.75 9.84
N LEU A 52 -10.39 3.12 10.45
CA LEU A 52 -9.82 4.47 10.33
C LEU A 52 -9.43 4.81 8.88
N TYR A 53 -8.80 3.87 8.18
CA TYR A 53 -8.39 4.07 6.77
C TYR A 53 -9.55 3.86 5.78
N GLY A 54 -10.57 3.10 6.17
CA GLY A 54 -11.77 2.83 5.39
C GLY A 54 -11.54 1.92 4.19
N ALA A 55 -10.48 1.13 4.19
CA ALA A 55 -10.08 0.23 3.10
C ALA A 55 -9.26 -0.96 3.64
N GLY A 56 -9.22 -2.07 2.90
CA GLY A 56 -8.45 -3.25 3.28
C GLY A 56 -6.95 -3.16 2.93
N MET A 57 -6.62 -2.34 1.93
CA MET A 57 -5.26 -1.96 1.56
C MET A 57 -5.10 -0.45 1.41
N VAL A 58 -3.91 0.04 1.75
CA VAL A 58 -3.52 1.45 1.59
C VAL A 58 -2.08 1.52 1.11
N LEU A 59 -1.84 2.23 0.00
CA LEU A 59 -0.50 2.60 -0.44
C LEU A 59 -0.16 3.98 0.12
N VAL A 60 0.86 4.01 0.97
CA VAL A 60 1.44 5.21 1.55
C VAL A 60 2.72 5.53 0.79
N ARG A 61 2.85 6.78 0.39
CA ARG A 61 4.02 7.33 -0.31
C ARG A 61 5.19 7.54 0.67
N PRO A 62 6.43 7.67 0.16
CA PRO A 62 7.60 8.04 0.99
C PRO A 62 7.43 9.36 1.76
N ASP A 63 6.61 10.29 1.25
CA ASP A 63 6.27 11.55 1.94
C ASP A 63 5.12 11.40 2.96
N GLN A 64 4.78 10.16 3.33
CA GLN A 64 3.74 9.77 4.28
C GLN A 64 2.30 10.14 3.86
N ILE A 65 2.09 10.49 2.60
CA ILE A 65 0.76 10.77 2.05
C ILE A 65 0.14 9.47 1.52
N ILE A 66 -1.16 9.27 1.79
CA ILE A 66 -1.93 8.20 1.15
C ILE A 66 -1.99 8.44 -0.35
N GLY A 67 -1.31 7.61 -1.14
CA GLY A 67 -1.35 7.64 -2.59
C GLY A 67 -2.56 6.90 -3.16
N TRP A 68 -2.98 5.82 -2.51
CA TRP A 68 -4.14 5.02 -2.91
C TRP A 68 -4.70 4.22 -1.74
N ARG A 69 -5.99 3.88 -1.80
CA ARG A 69 -6.66 2.94 -0.89
C ARG A 69 -7.74 2.16 -1.62
N GLY A 70 -7.94 0.90 -1.26
CA GLY A 70 -8.96 0.03 -1.84
C GLY A 70 -8.99 -1.35 -1.19
N SER A 71 -9.90 -2.22 -1.65
CA SER A 71 -10.00 -3.63 -1.23
C SER A 71 -9.72 -4.60 -2.37
N ASP A 72 -9.46 -4.08 -3.57
CA ASP A 72 -9.16 -4.84 -4.78
C ASP A 72 -8.30 -3.96 -5.70
N CYS A 73 -7.51 -4.60 -6.56
CA CYS A 73 -6.67 -3.95 -7.55
C CYS A 73 -6.68 -4.72 -8.88
N ALA A 74 -7.70 -4.45 -9.70
CA ALA A 74 -7.88 -5.07 -11.01
C ALA A 74 -6.77 -4.74 -12.02
N ASN A 75 -6.09 -3.60 -11.88
CA ASN A 75 -5.03 -3.16 -12.79
C ASN A 75 -3.85 -2.52 -12.04
N PRO A 76 -2.90 -3.33 -11.53
CA PRO A 76 -1.74 -2.82 -10.80
C PRO A 76 -0.81 -1.98 -11.69
N VAL A 77 -0.80 -2.21 -13.01
CA VAL A 77 0.01 -1.44 -13.97
C VAL A 77 -0.45 0.02 -14.01
N GLU A 78 -1.75 0.23 -14.18
CA GLU A 78 -2.36 1.57 -14.23
C GLU A 78 -2.28 2.27 -12.87
N LEU A 79 -2.46 1.51 -11.77
CA LEU A 79 -2.27 2.03 -10.41
C LEU A 79 -0.88 2.64 -10.23
N TRP A 80 0.18 1.90 -10.56
CA TRP A 80 1.55 2.40 -10.41
C TRP A 80 1.89 3.53 -11.40
N GLN A 81 1.31 3.53 -12.61
CA GLN A 81 1.45 4.67 -13.53
C GLN A 81 0.86 5.95 -12.91
N LEU A 82 -0.37 5.87 -12.39
CA LEU A 82 -1.04 7.00 -11.74
C LEU A 82 -0.24 7.51 -10.53
N LEU A 83 0.21 6.60 -9.68
CA LEU A 83 0.98 6.92 -8.47
C LEU A 83 2.34 7.56 -8.77
N MET A 84 2.97 7.19 -9.88
CA MET A 84 4.26 7.74 -10.31
C MET A 84 4.11 8.98 -11.21
N GLY A 85 2.89 9.45 -11.45
CA GLY A 85 2.63 10.58 -12.35
C GLY A 85 2.97 10.31 -13.81
N GLN A 86 3.03 9.04 -14.20
CA GLN A 86 3.27 8.61 -15.57
C GLN A 86 1.90 8.57 -16.28
N ARG A 87 1.65 9.51 -17.17
CA ARG A 87 0.52 9.46 -18.10
C ARG A 87 1.05 9.13 -19.49
N ASP A 88 0.35 8.25 -20.20
CA ASP A 88 0.57 8.01 -21.64
C ASP A 88 0.44 9.30 -22.46
#